data_AF-A0A3F2RXB2-F1
#
_entry.id   AF-A0A3F2RXB2-F1
#
_cell.length_a   1.000
_cell.length_b   1.000
_cell.length_c   1.000
_cell.angle_alpha   90.00
_cell.angle_beta   90.00
_cell.angle_gamma   90.00
#
_symmetry.space_group_name_H-M   'P 1'
#
loop_
_entity.id
_entity.type
_entity.pdbx_description
1 polymer ?
#
loop_
_entity_poly.entity_id
_entity_poly.type
_entity_poly.pdbx_seq_one_letter_code
_entity_poly.pdbx_strand_id
1 'polypeptide(L)'
;MLSPIRVFSLFALFALTATAASAQPSYVYKFDAATAGGVDGSIQVKYAGDNSTTATITAALDFSGVSQSDLAAFAESFNDTCSQAVTSYTWHIHTKWNSTQSSNSYAKCNKAATDNHYDPDHACGPVSEYIALPECKAKSASYACNPANYTADPTVCEKGDLSGKVGKITPGEGSKVTQEWTDEHYPLPSENTESWSIVLHAVCENEAYRFSCAVGTKEDGEVQQSNPTQVEQNSPTQGAVAPGCGMQRVQKEINEVEASVEEADQKFMTCTLHINLQPARCTSKKVCRWSLLAASFESLTAIVFYSPICLLSLKSYFFATSKMLSPIRVFSLFALTATAASAQPSYVYTFDAATAGGVDGSIQVKYAGEDSSAATITAALDFSGVDQAKIAAFDGNCTEDVTSYKWHIHTKWSSTQSSDSFKQCSKAATGNHYDPDHACGSASEYIDLPECKAKSKSYACSPSNYTSDPTVCEKGDLSGKFGAFKLGEGASVSEEWTDEHYPLPSENTDSWSIVLHAVCGKEAPRISCAVGAKSDGQVEQSDPTQVEQNDVQATVSPDCGVKKD
;
A
#
# COMPACT_ATOMS: atom_id res chain seq x y z
N MET A 1 -96.38 -25.07 -39.26
CA MET A 1 -95.42 -26.18 -39.28
C MET A 1 -94.16 -25.65 -39.98
N LEU A 2 -93.31 -24.93 -39.26
CA LEU A 2 -92.14 -25.42 -38.52
C LEU A 2 -91.11 -26.11 -39.43
N SER A 3 -90.10 -25.37 -39.89
CA SER A 3 -88.69 -25.62 -39.54
C SER A 3 -87.79 -24.48 -40.07
N PRO A 4 -87.04 -23.74 -39.23
CA PRO A 4 -86.06 -22.76 -39.69
C PRO A 4 -84.68 -23.42 -39.82
N ILE A 5 -84.05 -23.23 -40.98
CA ILE A 5 -82.67 -23.61 -41.26
C ILE A 5 -81.76 -22.67 -40.45
N ARG A 6 -81.08 -23.24 -39.44
CA ARG A 6 -80.02 -22.54 -38.69
C ARG A 6 -78.75 -22.50 -39.53
N VAL A 7 -78.41 -21.31 -40.04
CA VAL A 7 -77.08 -20.98 -40.54
C VAL A 7 -76.18 -20.79 -39.32
N PHE A 8 -75.31 -21.75 -39.04
CA PHE A 8 -74.21 -21.56 -38.07
C PHE A 8 -73.10 -20.78 -38.75
N SER A 9 -73.08 -19.46 -38.54
CA SER A 9 -71.89 -18.64 -38.79
C SER A 9 -70.81 -19.01 -37.78
N LEU A 10 -69.81 -19.76 -38.23
CA LEU A 10 -68.59 -20.05 -37.50
C LEU A 10 -67.74 -18.76 -37.47
N PHE A 11 -67.99 -17.88 -36.51
CA PHE A 11 -67.05 -16.81 -36.18
C PHE A 11 -65.85 -17.44 -35.48
N ALA A 12 -64.77 -17.66 -36.22
CA ALA A 12 -63.47 -17.97 -35.66
C ALA A 12 -62.98 -16.72 -34.90
N LEU A 13 -63.23 -16.70 -33.59
CA LEU A 13 -62.65 -15.74 -32.67
C LEU A 13 -61.15 -16.07 -32.56
N PHE A 14 -60.34 -15.52 -33.45
CA PHE A 14 -58.89 -15.46 -33.25
C PHE A 14 -58.64 -14.53 -32.07
N ALA A 15 -58.57 -15.10 -30.86
CA ALA A 15 -57.99 -14.43 -29.72
C ALA A 15 -56.50 -14.22 -30.04
N LEU A 16 -56.17 -13.02 -30.54
CA LEU A 16 -54.82 -12.54 -30.62
C LEU A 16 -54.35 -12.34 -29.18
N THR A 17 -53.87 -13.42 -28.53
CA THR A 17 -53.14 -13.30 -27.27
C THR A 17 -51.83 -12.60 -27.61
N ALA A 18 -51.82 -11.27 -27.52
CA ALA A 18 -50.59 -10.51 -27.44
C ALA A 18 -49.86 -11.02 -26.18
N THR A 19 -48.95 -11.98 -26.36
CA THR A 19 -47.96 -12.31 -25.35
C THR A 19 -47.18 -11.03 -25.14
N ALA A 20 -47.46 -10.34 -24.03
CA ALA A 20 -46.63 -9.24 -23.58
C ALA A 20 -45.20 -9.76 -23.55
N ALA A 21 -44.35 -9.24 -24.44
CA ALA A 21 -42.94 -9.54 -24.39
C ALA A 21 -42.45 -9.04 -23.03
N SER A 22 -42.10 -9.97 -22.13
CA SER A 22 -41.47 -9.62 -20.85
C SER A 22 -40.27 -8.74 -21.19
N ALA A 23 -40.24 -7.52 -20.63
CA ALA A 23 -39.09 -6.65 -20.80
C ALA A 23 -37.88 -7.37 -20.22
N GLN A 24 -36.89 -7.62 -21.05
CA GLN A 24 -35.67 -8.30 -20.62
C GLN A 24 -34.98 -7.45 -19.56
N PRO A 25 -34.51 -8.04 -18.45
CA PRO A 25 -33.79 -7.26 -17.46
C PRO A 25 -32.52 -6.70 -18.11
N SER A 26 -32.25 -5.42 -17.88
CA SER A 26 -31.01 -4.78 -18.27
C SER A 26 -30.44 -3.96 -17.13
N TYR A 27 -29.11 -3.82 -17.15
CA TYR A 27 -28.36 -2.99 -16.22
C TYR A 27 -27.46 -2.06 -17.01
N VAL A 28 -27.27 -0.85 -16.50
CA VAL A 28 -26.37 0.13 -17.08
C VAL A 28 -25.41 0.63 -16.01
N TYR A 29 -24.13 0.59 -16.35
CA TYR A 29 -23.02 1.12 -15.56
C TYR A 29 -22.54 2.39 -16.24
N LYS A 30 -22.90 3.55 -15.68
CA LYS A 30 -22.59 4.87 -16.27
C LYS A 30 -21.30 5.43 -15.69
N PHE A 31 -20.39 5.82 -16.55
CA PHE A 31 -19.14 6.50 -16.21
C PHE A 31 -19.30 7.97 -16.61
N ASP A 32 -19.22 8.87 -15.64
CA ASP A 32 -19.22 10.31 -15.87
C ASP A 32 -17.78 10.82 -15.83
N ALA A 33 -17.31 11.44 -16.91
CA ALA A 33 -15.92 11.92 -17.05
C ALA A 33 -15.41 12.72 -15.83
N ALA A 34 -16.27 13.53 -15.21
CA ALA A 34 -15.89 14.38 -14.08
C ALA A 34 -15.59 13.58 -12.80
N THR A 35 -16.14 12.38 -12.68
CA THR A 35 -16.03 11.53 -11.47
C THR A 35 -15.28 10.23 -11.72
N ALA A 36 -15.24 9.78 -12.98
CA ALA A 36 -14.72 8.49 -13.42
C ALA A 36 -13.30 8.57 -13.99
N GLY A 37 -12.53 9.60 -13.59
CA GLY A 37 -11.12 9.73 -13.98
C GLY A 37 -10.94 10.03 -15.46
N GLY A 38 -11.88 10.77 -16.05
CA GLY A 38 -11.88 11.13 -17.47
C GLY A 38 -12.52 10.10 -18.40
N VAL A 39 -12.98 8.95 -17.89
CA VAL A 39 -13.78 7.98 -18.66
C VAL A 39 -15.22 8.48 -18.74
N ASP A 40 -15.76 8.59 -19.94
CA ASP A 40 -17.18 8.93 -20.17
C ASP A 40 -17.92 7.78 -20.86
N GLY A 41 -19.24 7.70 -20.65
CA GLY A 41 -20.11 6.78 -21.37
C GLY A 41 -20.70 5.68 -20.49
N SER A 42 -20.90 4.49 -21.06
CA SER A 42 -21.56 3.39 -20.33
C SER A 42 -21.19 1.99 -20.81
N ILE A 43 -21.34 1.03 -19.90
CA ILE A 43 -21.44 -0.39 -20.21
C ILE A 43 -22.88 -0.83 -19.93
N GLN A 44 -23.53 -1.42 -20.93
CA GLN A 44 -24.89 -1.92 -20.84
C GLN A 44 -24.87 -3.44 -20.87
N VAL A 45 -25.67 -4.06 -20.01
CA VAL A 45 -25.82 -5.51 -19.92
C VAL A 45 -27.28 -5.82 -20.15
N LYS A 46 -27.56 -6.61 -21.19
CA LYS A 46 -28.90 -7.06 -21.54
C LYS A 46 -28.98 -8.57 -21.48
N TYR A 47 -29.82 -9.08 -20.59
CA TYR A 47 -30.02 -10.51 -20.44
C TYR A 47 -30.88 -11.08 -21.57
N ALA A 48 -30.65 -12.36 -21.92
CA ALA A 48 -31.49 -13.08 -22.86
C ALA A 48 -32.83 -13.55 -22.24
N GLY A 49 -32.95 -13.55 -20.92
CA GLY A 49 -34.13 -13.95 -20.15
C GLY A 49 -34.00 -13.63 -18.66
N ASP A 50 -35.11 -13.62 -17.91
CA ASP A 50 -35.15 -13.32 -16.47
C ASP A 50 -34.29 -14.25 -15.59
N ASN A 51 -34.02 -15.47 -16.07
CA ASN A 51 -33.17 -16.47 -15.41
C ASN A 51 -32.05 -16.96 -16.33
N SER A 52 -31.61 -16.12 -17.28
CA SER A 52 -30.55 -16.48 -18.21
C SER A 52 -29.19 -16.03 -17.66
N THR A 53 -28.20 -16.91 -17.76
CA THR A 53 -26.78 -16.53 -17.60
C THR A 53 -26.20 -15.96 -18.90
N THR A 54 -26.96 -16.00 -20.00
CA THR A 54 -26.55 -15.41 -21.27
C THR A 54 -26.91 -13.93 -21.27
N ALA A 55 -25.91 -13.08 -21.45
CA ALA A 55 -26.08 -11.63 -21.56
C ALA A 55 -25.28 -11.07 -22.75
N THR A 56 -25.86 -10.09 -23.42
CA THR A 56 -25.16 -9.21 -24.35
C THR A 56 -24.63 -8.01 -23.58
N ILE A 57 -23.34 -7.75 -23.70
CA ILE A 57 -22.65 -6.65 -23.04
C ILE A 57 -22.19 -5.67 -24.10
N THR A 58 -22.62 -4.42 -24.02
CA THR A 58 -22.26 -3.36 -24.97
C THR A 58 -21.52 -2.25 -24.22
N ALA A 59 -20.25 -2.02 -24.58
CA ALA A 59 -19.48 -0.90 -24.07
C ALA A 59 -19.42 0.23 -25.10
N ALA A 60 -19.85 1.42 -24.69
CA ALA A 60 -19.69 2.68 -25.41
C ALA A 60 -18.98 3.65 -24.48
N LEU A 61 -17.65 3.69 -24.55
CA LEU A 61 -16.80 4.44 -23.63
C LEU A 61 -15.87 5.40 -24.38
N ASP A 62 -15.60 6.55 -23.77
CA ASP A 62 -14.65 7.56 -24.26
C ASP A 62 -13.56 7.77 -23.21
N PHE A 63 -12.31 7.46 -23.58
CA PHE A 63 -11.12 7.61 -22.74
C PHE A 63 -10.33 8.88 -23.08
N SER A 64 -10.83 9.76 -23.95
CA SER A 64 -10.12 10.97 -24.37
C SER A 64 -9.87 11.96 -23.21
N GLY A 65 -10.68 11.91 -22.15
CA GLY A 65 -10.49 12.68 -20.93
C GLY A 65 -9.50 12.05 -19.94
N VAL A 66 -9.02 10.82 -20.19
CA VAL A 66 -8.13 10.11 -19.26
C VAL A 66 -6.71 10.65 -19.36
N SER A 67 -6.26 11.29 -18.29
CA SER A 67 -4.90 11.82 -18.18
C SER A 67 -3.89 10.70 -17.95
N GLN A 68 -2.98 10.51 -18.92
CA GLN A 68 -1.89 9.53 -18.79
C GLN A 68 -0.92 9.88 -17.66
N SER A 69 -0.72 11.18 -17.38
CA SER A 69 0.09 11.61 -16.24
C SER A 69 -0.59 11.28 -14.92
N ASP A 70 -1.93 11.34 -14.85
CA ASP A 70 -2.67 11.03 -13.62
C ASP A 70 -2.73 9.51 -13.41
N LEU A 71 -2.83 8.72 -14.48
CA LEU A 71 -2.67 7.27 -14.42
C LEU A 71 -1.27 6.88 -13.97
N ALA A 72 -0.23 7.51 -14.51
CA ALA A 72 1.14 7.29 -14.06
C ALA A 72 1.31 7.68 -12.58
N ALA A 73 0.82 8.85 -12.17
CA ALA A 73 0.84 9.30 -10.78
C ALA A 73 0.08 8.35 -9.83
N PHE A 74 -1.03 7.80 -10.29
CA PHE A 74 -1.79 6.83 -9.52
C PHE A 74 -1.08 5.47 -9.45
N ALA A 75 -0.53 4.95 -10.55
CA ALA A 75 0.29 3.74 -10.53
C ALA A 75 1.50 3.88 -9.59
N GLU A 76 2.12 5.07 -9.60
CA GLU A 76 3.21 5.41 -8.68
C GLU A 76 2.76 5.37 -7.22
N SER A 77 1.48 5.63 -6.90
CA SER A 77 0.96 5.48 -5.53
C SER A 77 0.87 4.02 -5.06
N PHE A 78 0.79 3.06 -6.00
CA PHE A 78 0.96 1.61 -5.72
C PHE A 78 2.40 1.16 -5.90
N ASN A 79 3.26 2.13 -6.14
CA ASN A 79 4.66 1.95 -6.26
C ASN A 79 5.13 1.13 -7.46
N ASP A 80 4.52 1.47 -8.58
CA ASP A 80 4.83 0.91 -9.88
C ASP A 80 4.97 2.03 -10.92
N THR A 81 5.77 1.80 -11.94
CA THR A 81 6.02 2.78 -13.00
C THR A 81 5.22 2.41 -14.24
N CYS A 82 4.13 3.13 -14.48
CA CYS A 82 3.47 3.14 -15.77
C CYS A 82 4.27 4.00 -16.76
N SER A 83 5.45 3.52 -17.15
CA SER A 83 6.38 4.25 -18.04
C SER A 83 5.85 4.39 -19.47
N GLN A 84 4.92 3.50 -19.85
CA GLN A 84 4.27 3.45 -21.15
C GLN A 84 2.83 3.93 -21.05
N ALA A 85 2.33 4.54 -22.13
CA ALA A 85 0.94 4.94 -22.22
C ALA A 85 0.02 3.72 -22.07
N VAL A 86 -1.00 3.84 -21.22
CA VAL A 86 -2.00 2.80 -21.00
C VAL A 86 -2.85 2.66 -22.25
N THR A 87 -2.77 1.50 -22.89
CA THR A 87 -3.47 1.21 -24.15
C THR A 87 -4.55 0.14 -24.00
N SER A 88 -4.61 -0.55 -22.86
CA SER A 88 -5.60 -1.59 -22.60
C SER A 88 -6.06 -1.56 -21.15
N TYR A 89 -7.31 -1.98 -20.94
CA TYR A 89 -7.96 -1.97 -19.65
C TYR A 89 -8.58 -3.33 -19.37
N THR A 90 -8.25 -3.91 -18.22
CA THR A 90 -9.04 -5.03 -17.69
C THR A 90 -10.25 -4.49 -16.94
N TRP A 91 -11.27 -5.31 -16.77
CA TRP A 91 -12.57 -4.92 -16.27
C TRP A 91 -13.28 -6.14 -15.69
N HIS A 92 -13.87 -5.95 -14.52
CA HIS A 92 -14.45 -7.02 -13.72
C HIS A 92 -15.72 -6.53 -12.99
N ILE A 93 -16.58 -7.46 -12.60
CA ILE A 93 -17.70 -7.23 -11.69
C ILE A 93 -17.18 -7.36 -10.26
N HIS A 94 -17.48 -6.36 -9.45
CA HIS A 94 -17.13 -6.24 -8.05
C HIS A 94 -18.38 -6.25 -7.19
N THR A 95 -18.30 -6.85 -6.00
CA THR A 95 -19.48 -7.21 -5.19
C THR A 95 -20.05 -6.07 -4.33
N LYS A 96 -19.39 -4.92 -4.31
CA LYS A 96 -19.76 -3.78 -3.48
C LYS A 96 -19.75 -2.46 -4.24
N TRP A 97 -20.52 -1.52 -3.71
CA TRP A 97 -20.48 -0.11 -4.02
C TRP A 97 -20.67 0.68 -2.74
N ASN A 98 -19.77 1.60 -2.46
CA ASN A 98 -19.82 2.45 -1.27
C ASN A 98 -19.60 3.91 -1.65
N SER A 99 -20.51 4.44 -2.45
CA SER A 99 -20.54 5.85 -2.83
C SER A 99 -21.96 6.31 -3.12
N THR A 100 -22.19 7.59 -2.93
CA THR A 100 -23.43 8.26 -3.35
C THR A 100 -23.40 8.71 -4.81
N GLN A 101 -22.23 8.67 -5.45
CA GLN A 101 -22.07 8.96 -6.88
C GLN A 101 -22.38 7.70 -7.71
N SER A 102 -22.71 7.88 -8.99
CA SER A 102 -22.87 6.76 -9.94
C SER A 102 -21.54 6.17 -10.42
N SER A 103 -20.48 6.98 -10.41
CA SER A 103 -19.12 6.59 -10.77
C SER A 103 -18.07 7.27 -9.89
N ASN A 104 -16.88 6.67 -9.84
CA ASN A 104 -15.72 7.15 -9.09
C ASN A 104 -14.42 6.81 -9.83
N SER A 105 -13.30 7.28 -9.28
CA SER A 105 -11.97 7.03 -9.82
C SER A 105 -10.90 6.81 -8.75
N TYR A 106 -9.78 6.23 -9.17
CA TYR A 106 -8.54 6.09 -8.41
C TYR A 106 -8.78 5.49 -7.01
N ALA A 107 -8.33 6.17 -5.96
CA ALA A 107 -8.48 5.74 -4.57
C ALA A 107 -9.95 5.51 -4.15
N LYS A 108 -10.92 6.15 -4.81
CA LYS A 108 -12.36 5.95 -4.55
C LYS A 108 -12.91 4.66 -5.18
N CYS A 109 -12.14 3.97 -6.01
CA CYS A 109 -12.44 2.65 -6.56
C CYS A 109 -11.68 1.51 -5.86
N ASN A 110 -11.10 1.78 -4.69
CA ASN A 110 -10.32 0.79 -3.94
C ASN A 110 -11.18 -0.38 -3.41
N LYS A 111 -10.52 -1.35 -2.79
CA LYS A 111 -11.18 -2.52 -2.19
C LYS A 111 -12.20 -2.18 -1.10
N ALA A 112 -12.02 -1.10 -0.33
CA ALA A 112 -13.03 -0.72 0.67
C ALA A 112 -14.34 -0.24 0.00
N ALA A 113 -14.22 0.39 -1.17
CA ALA A 113 -15.34 0.93 -1.94
C ALA A 113 -16.06 -0.12 -2.78
N THR A 114 -15.30 -0.96 -3.51
CA THR A 114 -15.87 -1.93 -4.46
C THR A 114 -15.71 -3.39 -4.06
N ASP A 115 -14.92 -3.70 -3.04
CA ASP A 115 -14.59 -5.07 -2.61
C ASP A 115 -13.87 -5.88 -3.71
N ASN A 116 -13.92 -7.19 -3.62
CA ASN A 116 -13.29 -8.16 -4.51
C ASN A 116 -14.16 -8.51 -5.73
N HIS A 117 -13.60 -9.31 -6.64
CA HIS A 117 -14.31 -9.81 -7.81
C HIS A 117 -15.42 -10.78 -7.40
N TYR A 118 -16.53 -10.73 -8.12
CA TYR A 118 -17.63 -11.69 -7.95
C TYR A 118 -17.22 -13.08 -8.45
N ASP A 119 -17.25 -14.08 -7.57
CA ASP A 119 -16.73 -15.42 -7.85
C ASP A 119 -17.48 -16.52 -7.07
N PRO A 120 -18.82 -16.65 -7.25
CA PRO A 120 -19.63 -17.61 -6.49
C PRO A 120 -19.26 -19.08 -6.75
N ASP A 121 -18.57 -19.36 -7.86
CA ASP A 121 -18.21 -20.72 -8.28
C ASP A 121 -16.77 -21.10 -7.87
N HIS A 122 -16.07 -20.22 -7.14
CA HIS A 122 -14.70 -20.44 -6.67
C HIS A 122 -13.76 -20.79 -7.83
N ALA A 123 -13.81 -20.01 -8.92
CA ALA A 123 -12.77 -20.03 -9.93
C ALA A 123 -11.43 -19.53 -9.35
N CYS A 124 -11.51 -18.71 -8.30
CA CYS A 124 -10.42 -18.29 -7.43
C CYS A 124 -9.32 -17.53 -8.16
N GLY A 125 -9.68 -16.48 -8.89
CA GLY A 125 -8.70 -15.55 -9.42
C GLY A 125 -7.98 -14.77 -8.30
N PRO A 126 -6.92 -14.02 -8.65
CA PRO A 126 -6.07 -13.33 -7.67
C PRO A 126 -6.81 -12.35 -6.75
N VAL A 127 -7.99 -11.89 -7.16
CA VAL A 127 -8.81 -10.91 -6.43
C VAL A 127 -10.23 -11.44 -6.18
N SER A 128 -10.42 -12.76 -6.17
CA SER A 128 -11.68 -13.43 -5.82
C SER A 128 -12.21 -12.95 -4.47
N GLU A 129 -13.53 -12.85 -4.33
CA GLU A 129 -14.17 -12.62 -3.02
C GLU A 129 -13.86 -13.73 -2.00
N TYR A 130 -13.53 -14.92 -2.49
CA TYR A 130 -13.14 -16.07 -1.70
C TYR A 130 -11.63 -16.28 -1.59
N ILE A 131 -10.80 -15.32 -2.01
CA ILE A 131 -9.32 -15.45 -2.00
C ILE A 131 -8.72 -15.78 -0.63
N ALA A 132 -9.44 -15.48 0.46
CA ALA A 132 -9.00 -15.82 1.82
C ALA A 132 -9.15 -17.32 2.15
N LEU A 133 -9.94 -18.07 1.39
CA LEU A 133 -10.08 -19.52 1.56
C LEU A 133 -8.80 -20.24 1.09
N PRO A 134 -8.32 -21.25 1.83
CA PRO A 134 -7.11 -21.99 1.45
C PRO A 134 -7.19 -22.60 0.04
N GLU A 135 -8.35 -23.14 -0.37
CA GLU A 135 -8.51 -23.67 -1.72
C GLU A 135 -8.31 -22.59 -2.80
N CYS A 136 -8.82 -21.38 -2.57
CA CYS A 136 -8.69 -20.30 -3.53
C CYS A 136 -7.28 -19.73 -3.57
N LYS A 137 -6.61 -19.59 -2.43
CA LYS A 137 -5.22 -19.14 -2.39
C LYS A 137 -4.28 -20.07 -3.16
N ALA A 138 -4.53 -21.38 -3.14
CA ALA A 138 -3.76 -22.34 -3.93
C ALA A 138 -4.09 -22.24 -5.42
N LYS A 139 -5.38 -22.15 -5.76
CA LYS A 139 -5.86 -22.10 -7.15
C LYS A 139 -5.50 -20.80 -7.87
N SER A 140 -5.44 -19.69 -7.15
CA SER A 140 -5.13 -18.35 -7.72
C SER A 140 -3.73 -18.26 -8.32
N ALA A 141 -2.77 -19.04 -7.82
CA ALA A 141 -1.41 -19.08 -8.37
C ALA A 141 -1.36 -19.68 -9.79
N SER A 142 -2.37 -20.48 -10.16
CA SER A 142 -2.52 -21.08 -11.49
C SER A 142 -3.71 -20.52 -12.26
N TYR A 143 -4.32 -19.43 -11.79
CA TYR A 143 -5.47 -18.84 -12.43
C TYR A 143 -5.07 -18.29 -13.80
N ALA A 144 -5.69 -18.82 -14.85
CA ALA A 144 -5.32 -18.56 -16.23
C ALA A 144 -6.56 -18.23 -17.06
N CYS A 145 -7.47 -17.41 -16.52
CA CYS A 145 -8.63 -16.98 -17.29
C CYS A 145 -8.20 -16.09 -18.46
N ASN A 146 -8.60 -16.50 -19.66
CA ASN A 146 -8.45 -15.77 -20.92
C ASN A 146 -9.50 -16.34 -21.91
N PRO A 147 -9.79 -15.65 -23.03
CA PRO A 147 -10.93 -16.04 -23.86
C PRO A 147 -10.82 -17.45 -24.44
N ALA A 148 -9.60 -17.93 -24.72
CA ALA A 148 -9.39 -19.29 -25.21
C ALA A 148 -9.69 -20.32 -24.13
N ASN A 149 -9.22 -20.10 -22.89
CA ASN A 149 -9.49 -20.98 -21.77
C ASN A 149 -10.97 -20.95 -21.36
N TYR A 150 -11.60 -19.78 -21.37
CA TYR A 150 -13.04 -19.63 -21.12
C TYR A 150 -13.89 -20.40 -22.14
N THR A 151 -13.54 -20.31 -23.43
CA THR A 151 -14.24 -21.04 -24.50
C THR A 151 -14.09 -22.56 -24.32
N ALA A 152 -12.93 -23.03 -23.83
CA ALA A 152 -12.68 -24.45 -23.60
C ALA A 152 -13.40 -24.97 -22.34
N ASP A 153 -13.40 -24.19 -21.26
CA ASP A 153 -14.04 -24.50 -19.99
C ASP A 153 -14.44 -23.20 -19.28
N PRO A 154 -15.73 -22.85 -19.26
CA PRO A 154 -16.21 -21.62 -18.61
C PRO A 154 -15.92 -21.53 -17.11
N THR A 155 -15.70 -22.65 -16.43
CA THR A 155 -15.52 -22.71 -14.97
C THR A 155 -14.12 -22.32 -14.50
N VAL A 156 -13.18 -22.13 -15.44
CA VAL A 156 -11.81 -21.68 -15.13
C VAL A 156 -11.73 -20.18 -14.86
N CYS A 157 -12.80 -19.45 -15.15
CA CYS A 157 -12.90 -18.00 -15.01
C CYS A 157 -13.87 -17.63 -13.89
N GLU A 158 -13.53 -16.60 -13.12
CA GLU A 158 -14.49 -16.00 -12.19
C GLU A 158 -15.69 -15.48 -13.01
N LYS A 159 -16.92 -15.65 -12.51
CA LYS A 159 -18.10 -15.09 -13.17
C LYS A 159 -17.99 -13.57 -13.35
N GLY A 160 -17.30 -12.89 -12.44
CA GLY A 160 -17.01 -11.47 -12.53
C GLY A 160 -15.85 -11.09 -13.45
N ASP A 161 -15.02 -12.03 -13.93
CA ASP A 161 -13.84 -11.71 -14.75
C ASP A 161 -14.17 -11.55 -16.24
N LEU A 162 -14.76 -10.40 -16.56
CA LEU A 162 -15.21 -10.10 -17.94
C LEU A 162 -14.03 -9.97 -18.90
N SER A 163 -12.91 -9.41 -18.47
CA SER A 163 -11.70 -9.32 -19.31
C SER A 163 -11.11 -10.66 -19.68
N GLY A 164 -11.03 -11.57 -18.73
CA GLY A 164 -10.57 -12.92 -18.98
C GLY A 164 -11.56 -13.68 -19.87
N LYS A 165 -12.87 -13.48 -19.73
CA LYS A 165 -13.88 -14.18 -20.55
C LYS A 165 -14.01 -13.65 -21.97
N VAL A 166 -14.19 -12.34 -22.13
CA VAL A 166 -14.56 -11.71 -23.42
C VAL A 166 -13.49 -10.77 -23.98
N GLY A 167 -12.38 -10.59 -23.26
CA GLY A 167 -11.24 -9.79 -23.67
C GLY A 167 -11.17 -8.42 -22.98
N LYS A 168 -9.96 -7.83 -23.03
CA LYS A 168 -9.69 -6.48 -22.51
C LYS A 168 -10.37 -5.41 -23.36
N ILE A 169 -10.68 -4.28 -22.73
CA ILE A 169 -11.11 -3.07 -23.43
C ILE A 169 -9.86 -2.38 -23.98
N THR A 170 -9.83 -2.17 -25.29
CA THR A 170 -8.72 -1.50 -25.99
C THR A 170 -9.31 -0.33 -26.79
N PRO A 171 -9.12 0.93 -26.35
CA PRO A 171 -9.60 2.08 -27.09
C PRO A 171 -9.03 2.13 -28.50
N GLY A 172 -9.90 2.40 -29.46
CA GLY A 172 -9.55 2.59 -30.86
C GLY A 172 -9.12 4.03 -31.16
N GLU A 173 -9.30 4.44 -32.41
CA GLU A 173 -9.02 5.81 -32.85
C GLU A 173 -9.81 6.84 -32.03
N GLY A 174 -9.14 7.91 -31.60
CA GLY A 174 -9.73 8.95 -30.76
C GLY A 174 -10.00 8.51 -29.32
N SER A 175 -9.38 7.42 -28.84
CA SER A 175 -9.55 6.89 -27.48
C SER A 175 -10.98 6.43 -27.17
N LYS A 176 -11.76 6.06 -28.19
CA LYS A 176 -13.14 5.60 -28.04
C LYS A 176 -13.26 4.09 -28.17
N VAL A 177 -14.25 3.53 -27.48
CA VAL A 177 -14.61 2.12 -27.53
C VAL A 177 -16.08 2.02 -27.90
N THR A 178 -16.38 1.22 -28.92
CA THR A 178 -17.73 0.74 -29.20
C THR A 178 -17.60 -0.75 -29.50
N GLN A 179 -17.86 -1.56 -28.50
CA GLN A 179 -17.67 -3.01 -28.55
C GLN A 179 -18.89 -3.71 -27.97
N GLU A 180 -19.20 -4.87 -28.52
CA GLU A 180 -20.27 -5.73 -28.07
C GLU A 180 -19.75 -7.15 -27.91
N TRP A 181 -20.12 -7.78 -26.80
CA TRP A 181 -19.78 -9.17 -26.49
C TRP A 181 -21.03 -9.93 -26.08
N THR A 182 -20.97 -11.25 -26.22
CA THR A 182 -21.94 -12.16 -25.61
C THR A 182 -21.20 -13.01 -24.60
N ASP A 183 -21.73 -13.07 -23.37
CA ASP A 183 -21.23 -13.91 -22.30
C ASP A 183 -22.33 -14.89 -21.90
N GLU A 184 -22.08 -16.19 -22.09
CA GLU A 184 -23.04 -17.26 -21.79
C GLU A 184 -23.07 -17.64 -20.29
N HIS A 185 -22.09 -17.17 -19.52
CA HIS A 185 -21.92 -17.42 -18.08
C HIS A 185 -21.80 -16.10 -17.30
N TYR A 186 -22.58 -15.11 -17.71
CA TYR A 186 -22.79 -13.89 -16.95
C TYR A 186 -23.61 -14.21 -15.68
N PRO A 187 -23.41 -13.51 -14.56
CA PRO A 187 -24.22 -13.72 -13.36
C PRO A 187 -25.71 -13.52 -13.62
N LEU A 188 -26.57 -14.30 -12.97
CA LEU A 188 -28.02 -14.23 -13.13
C LEU A 188 -28.58 -12.85 -12.74
N PRO A 189 -29.69 -12.40 -13.34
CA PRO A 189 -30.36 -11.17 -12.94
C PRO A 189 -30.72 -11.11 -11.45
N SER A 190 -31.05 -12.27 -10.86
CA SER A 190 -31.39 -12.41 -9.44
C SER A 190 -30.18 -12.36 -8.50
N GLU A 191 -28.98 -12.60 -9.03
CA GLU A 191 -27.72 -12.49 -8.27
C GLU A 191 -27.23 -11.05 -8.23
N ASN A 192 -27.54 -10.27 -9.27
CA ASN A 192 -27.15 -8.87 -9.37
C ASN A 192 -27.86 -8.04 -8.30
N THR A 193 -27.10 -7.54 -7.34
CA THR A 193 -27.59 -6.63 -6.32
C THR A 193 -27.37 -5.19 -6.78
N GLU A 194 -28.16 -4.24 -6.27
CA GLU A 194 -27.94 -2.80 -6.50
C GLU A 194 -26.57 -2.31 -5.97
N SER A 195 -25.81 -3.16 -5.29
CA SER A 195 -24.46 -2.88 -4.81
C SER A 195 -23.36 -3.33 -5.77
N TRP A 196 -23.65 -3.99 -6.88
CA TRP A 196 -22.59 -4.41 -7.80
C TRP A 196 -22.03 -3.25 -8.60
N SER A 197 -20.72 -3.32 -8.85
CA SER A 197 -20.02 -2.33 -9.64
C SER A 197 -19.19 -2.98 -10.74
N ILE A 198 -18.96 -2.26 -11.83
CA ILE A 198 -17.89 -2.59 -12.78
C ILE A 198 -16.70 -1.70 -12.46
N VAL A 199 -15.52 -2.30 -12.32
CA VAL A 199 -14.26 -1.59 -12.12
C VAL A 199 -13.39 -1.79 -13.36
N LEU A 200 -12.89 -0.68 -13.91
CA LEU A 200 -11.89 -0.66 -14.96
C LEU A 200 -10.51 -0.54 -14.31
N HIS A 201 -9.60 -1.37 -14.77
CA HIS A 201 -8.22 -1.39 -14.34
C HIS A 201 -7.32 -0.96 -15.50
N ALA A 202 -6.49 0.05 -15.27
CA ALA A 202 -5.45 0.43 -16.21
C ALA A 202 -4.34 -0.63 -16.17
N VAL A 203 -4.03 -1.23 -17.32
CA VAL A 203 -2.95 -2.22 -17.43
C VAL A 203 -1.66 -1.48 -17.77
N CYS A 204 -0.72 -1.50 -16.84
CA CYS A 204 0.63 -0.98 -17.02
C CYS A 204 1.61 -2.14 -16.94
N GLU A 205 2.30 -2.42 -18.03
CA GLU A 205 3.23 -3.55 -18.14
C GLU A 205 2.55 -4.87 -17.74
N ASN A 206 2.84 -5.40 -16.54
CA ASN A 206 2.29 -6.66 -16.03
C ASN A 206 1.28 -6.47 -14.89
N GLU A 207 0.98 -5.23 -14.50
CA GLU A 207 0.16 -4.91 -13.33
C GLU A 207 -1.11 -4.15 -13.75
N ALA A 208 -2.15 -4.23 -12.92
CA ALA A 208 -3.47 -3.69 -13.22
C ALA A 208 -4.07 -2.92 -12.04
N TYR A 209 -4.22 -1.59 -12.17
CA TYR A 209 -4.72 -0.74 -11.07
C TYR A 209 -6.14 -0.28 -11.31
N ARG A 210 -6.98 -0.37 -10.26
CA ARG A 210 -8.36 0.13 -10.25
C ARG A 210 -8.37 1.64 -10.42
N PHE A 211 -8.70 2.14 -11.61
CA PHE A 211 -8.64 3.59 -11.88
C PHE A 211 -10.01 4.23 -12.08
N SER A 212 -11.01 3.46 -12.50
CA SER A 212 -12.37 3.97 -12.75
C SER A 212 -13.40 2.91 -12.40
N CYS A 213 -14.56 3.31 -11.87
CA CYS A 213 -15.59 2.36 -11.47
C CYS A 213 -16.98 2.99 -11.49
N ALA A 214 -18.01 2.17 -11.73
CA ALA A 214 -19.41 2.59 -11.78
C ALA A 214 -20.34 1.55 -11.17
N VAL A 215 -21.42 2.00 -10.55
CA VAL A 215 -22.49 1.14 -10.00
C VAL A 215 -23.49 0.73 -11.08
N GLY A 216 -24.00 -0.49 -10.99
CA GLY A 216 -25.05 -0.98 -11.88
C GLY A 216 -26.41 -0.40 -11.49
N THR A 217 -27.07 0.28 -12.43
CA THR A 217 -28.48 0.68 -12.27
C THR A 217 -29.34 -0.21 -13.14
N LYS A 218 -30.37 -0.82 -12.54
CA LYS A 218 -31.35 -1.59 -13.31
C LYS A 218 -32.18 -0.66 -14.19
N GLU A 219 -32.33 -1.02 -15.45
CA GLU A 219 -33.30 -0.37 -16.33
C GLU A 219 -34.60 -1.17 -16.25
N ASP A 220 -35.56 -0.63 -15.50
CA ASP A 220 -36.92 -1.14 -15.55
C ASP A 220 -37.50 -0.76 -16.91
N GLY A 221 -37.85 -1.76 -17.72
CA GLY A 221 -38.28 -1.62 -19.11
C GLY A 221 -39.62 -0.90 -19.32
N GLU A 222 -39.93 0.16 -18.58
CA GLU A 222 -40.97 1.12 -18.97
C GLU A 222 -40.49 1.88 -20.21
N VAL A 223 -40.74 1.27 -21.37
CA VAL A 223 -40.82 1.98 -22.64
C VAL A 223 -41.97 2.99 -22.51
N GLN A 224 -41.70 4.20 -22.04
CA GLN A 224 -42.56 5.33 -22.34
C GLN A 224 -42.44 5.59 -23.84
N GLN A 225 -43.36 4.98 -24.58
CA GLN A 225 -43.54 5.20 -26.00
C GLN A 225 -44.06 6.63 -26.20
N SER A 226 -43.16 7.62 -26.22
CA SER A 226 -43.52 8.98 -26.60
C SER A 226 -43.83 8.99 -28.10
N ASN A 227 -45.13 8.96 -28.42
CA ASN A 227 -45.67 9.16 -29.76
C ASN A 227 -45.11 10.48 -30.36
N PRO A 228 -44.46 10.48 -31.54
CA PRO A 228 -44.12 11.70 -32.23
C PRO A 228 -45.40 12.21 -32.93
N THR A 229 -46.23 12.96 -32.22
CA THR A 229 -47.27 13.75 -32.88
C THR A 229 -46.69 15.12 -33.22
N GLN A 230 -46.76 15.42 -34.51
CA GLN A 230 -46.30 16.65 -35.14
C GLN A 230 -46.71 17.90 -34.34
N VAL A 231 -45.74 18.78 -34.08
CA VAL A 231 -46.01 20.20 -33.87
C VAL A 231 -45.42 20.97 -35.02
N GLU A 232 -46.34 21.42 -35.85
CA GLU A 232 -46.17 22.33 -36.96
C GLU A 232 -45.62 23.68 -36.49
N GLN A 233 -44.98 24.35 -37.43
CA GLN A 233 -44.34 25.66 -37.34
C GLN A 233 -45.21 26.72 -36.65
N ASN A 234 -44.57 27.59 -35.85
CA ASN A 234 -44.73 29.05 -35.97
C ASN A 234 -43.67 29.79 -35.13
N SER A 235 -42.73 30.44 -35.81
CA SER A 235 -41.99 31.60 -35.28
C SER A 235 -42.94 32.78 -35.11
N PRO A 236 -42.63 33.71 -34.19
CA PRO A 236 -42.15 34.99 -34.71
C PRO A 236 -40.94 35.55 -33.95
N THR A 237 -40.15 36.25 -34.75
CA THR A 237 -39.06 37.18 -34.49
C THR A 237 -39.36 38.20 -33.38
N GLN A 238 -38.35 38.44 -32.53
CA GLN A 238 -37.92 39.70 -31.86
C GLN A 238 -37.01 39.28 -30.68
N GLY A 239 -35.87 39.86 -30.35
CA GLY A 239 -35.12 41.04 -30.75
C GLY A 239 -34.01 41.17 -29.69
N ALA A 240 -32.79 41.48 -30.10
CA ALA A 240 -31.63 41.54 -29.21
C ALA A 240 -31.71 42.71 -28.21
N VAL A 241 -31.46 42.46 -26.91
CA VAL A 241 -30.98 43.46 -25.93
C VAL A 241 -30.05 42.76 -24.91
N ALA A 242 -28.94 43.43 -24.61
CA ALA A 242 -27.83 43.05 -23.72
C ALA A 242 -28.16 43.23 -22.20
N PRO A 243 -27.26 42.85 -21.27
CA PRO A 243 -27.61 42.31 -19.96
C PRO A 243 -27.70 43.35 -18.84
N GLY A 244 -28.50 43.04 -17.81
CA GLY A 244 -28.58 43.84 -16.59
C GLY A 244 -29.09 43.03 -15.39
N CYS A 245 -28.24 42.96 -14.36
CA CYS A 245 -28.50 42.77 -12.93
C CYS A 245 -29.76 42.04 -12.44
N GLY A 246 -29.54 41.00 -11.62
CA GLY A 246 -30.31 40.87 -10.37
C GLY A 246 -30.66 39.44 -9.94
N MET A 247 -29.78 38.79 -9.18
CA MET A 247 -30.18 37.84 -8.12
C MET A 247 -29.09 37.75 -7.05
N GLN A 248 -29.06 38.75 -6.16
CA GLN A 248 -28.48 38.63 -4.82
C GLN A 248 -29.64 38.71 -3.82
N ARG A 249 -30.40 37.62 -3.63
CA ARG A 249 -31.30 37.51 -2.47
C ARG A 249 -31.81 36.09 -2.14
N VAL A 250 -31.04 35.05 -2.43
CA VAL A 250 -31.37 33.67 -1.98
C VAL A 250 -30.19 32.96 -1.30
N GLN A 251 -28.98 33.52 -1.31
CA GLN A 251 -27.80 32.88 -0.70
C GLN A 251 -27.55 33.27 0.78
N LYS A 252 -28.40 34.11 1.39
CA LYS A 252 -28.18 34.58 2.78
C LYS A 252 -28.93 33.76 3.84
N GLU A 253 -29.94 32.98 3.47
CA GLU A 253 -30.75 32.22 4.44
C GLU A 253 -30.37 30.74 4.56
N ILE A 254 -29.41 30.26 3.75
CA ILE A 254 -28.86 28.90 3.85
C ILE A 254 -27.68 28.84 4.83
N ASN A 255 -26.88 29.92 4.93
CA ASN A 255 -25.67 29.94 5.76
C ASN A 255 -25.91 30.23 7.25
N GLU A 256 -27.14 30.55 7.67
CA GLU A 256 -27.49 30.76 9.09
C GLU A 256 -28.13 29.53 9.75
N VAL A 257 -28.41 28.46 8.99
CA VAL A 257 -28.92 27.19 9.53
C VAL A 257 -27.78 26.20 9.83
N GLU A 258 -26.71 26.18 9.03
CA GLU A 258 -25.58 25.26 9.22
C GLU A 258 -24.68 25.62 10.42
N ALA A 259 -24.60 26.90 10.82
CA ALA A 259 -23.82 27.33 11.98
C ALA A 259 -24.45 26.96 13.34
N SER A 260 -25.70 26.47 13.36
CA SER A 260 -26.42 26.11 14.59
C SER A 260 -26.44 24.60 14.90
N VAL A 261 -25.91 23.78 13.99
CA VAL A 261 -25.85 22.31 14.14
C VAL A 261 -24.47 21.84 14.63
N GLU A 262 -23.40 22.61 14.39
CA GLU A 262 -22.04 22.28 14.85
C GLU A 262 -21.77 22.59 16.34
N GLU A 263 -22.56 23.44 16.99
CA GLU A 263 -22.36 23.79 18.40
C GLU A 263 -23.01 22.80 19.39
N ALA A 264 -23.74 21.79 18.89
CA ALA A 264 -24.42 20.78 19.71
C ALA A 264 -23.62 19.47 19.89
N ASP A 265 -22.60 19.21 19.05
CA ASP A 265 -21.88 17.93 19.06
C ASP A 265 -20.56 17.96 19.87
N GLN A 266 -20.18 19.14 20.39
CA GLN A 266 -18.96 19.32 21.19
C GLN A 266 -19.16 19.15 22.70
N LYS A 267 -20.30 18.61 23.15
CA LYS A 267 -20.65 18.45 24.59
C LYS A 267 -20.88 17.03 25.10
N PHE A 268 -20.59 15.99 24.31
CA PHE A 268 -20.68 14.61 24.78
C PHE A 268 -19.42 13.79 24.43
N MET A 269 -18.32 14.01 25.17
CA MET A 269 -17.41 12.94 25.62
C MET A 269 -16.27 13.51 26.46
N THR A 270 -16.48 13.58 27.78
CA THR A 270 -15.39 13.53 28.77
C THR A 270 -15.96 13.06 30.10
N CYS A 271 -16.22 11.75 30.20
CA CYS A 271 -16.34 11.07 31.49
C CYS A 271 -14.96 10.50 31.85
N THR A 272 -14.10 11.35 32.41
CA THR A 272 -12.86 10.91 33.06
C THR A 272 -13.23 10.33 34.43
N LEU A 273 -13.27 9.00 34.53
CA LEU A 273 -13.40 8.31 35.82
C LEU A 273 -12.08 8.48 36.61
N HIS A 274 -12.06 9.45 37.53
CA HIS A 274 -11.00 9.56 38.53
C HIS A 274 -11.16 8.44 39.57
N ILE A 275 -10.42 7.35 39.42
CA ILE A 275 -10.20 6.40 40.52
C ILE A 275 -9.01 6.90 41.34
N ASN A 276 -9.34 7.47 42.50
CA ASN A 276 -8.39 7.91 43.51
C ASN A 276 -7.92 6.67 44.31
N LEU A 277 -6.74 6.13 44.00
CA LEU A 277 -6.12 5.07 44.81
C LEU A 277 -5.32 5.71 45.95
N GLN A 278 -5.89 5.72 47.15
CA GLN A 278 -5.13 5.93 48.38
C GLN A 278 -4.44 4.62 48.83
N PRO A 279 -3.25 4.69 49.45
CA PRO A 279 -2.56 3.51 49.96
C PRO A 279 -3.24 3.01 51.24
N ALA A 280 -3.90 1.86 51.16
CA ALA A 280 -4.41 1.17 52.34
C ALA A 280 -3.26 0.48 53.09
N ARG A 281 -3.08 0.87 54.36
CA ARG A 281 -2.23 0.17 55.33
C ARG A 281 -2.78 -1.23 55.59
N CYS A 282 -1.98 -2.27 55.37
CA CYS A 282 -2.28 -3.62 55.82
C CYS A 282 -2.05 -3.74 57.34
N THR A 283 -3.12 -3.96 58.09
CA THR A 283 -3.05 -4.53 59.44
C THR A 283 -3.91 -5.77 59.56
N SER A 284 -3.24 -6.85 59.95
CA SER A 284 -3.74 -8.06 60.61
C SER A 284 -4.22 -9.25 59.77
N LYS A 285 -3.65 -10.38 60.17
CA LYS A 285 -3.92 -11.78 59.88
C LYS A 285 -5.42 -12.12 59.85
N LYS A 286 -5.86 -12.85 58.81
CA LYS A 286 -6.69 -14.07 58.97
C LYS A 286 -6.80 -14.85 57.65
N VAL A 287 -6.79 -16.16 57.83
CA VAL A 287 -6.79 -17.25 56.85
C VAL A 287 -8.10 -17.31 56.08
N CYS A 288 -8.05 -17.46 54.74
CA CYS A 288 -9.15 -17.98 53.94
C CYS A 288 -8.62 -18.98 52.89
N ARG A 289 -9.13 -20.21 52.99
CA ARG A 289 -8.96 -21.32 52.04
C ARG A 289 -9.50 -20.95 50.66
N TRP A 290 -8.77 -21.32 49.61
CA TRP A 290 -9.30 -21.45 48.25
C TRP A 290 -9.38 -22.94 47.89
N SER A 291 -10.57 -23.37 47.52
CA SER A 291 -10.85 -24.71 47.00
C SER A 291 -10.53 -24.74 45.51
N LEU A 292 -9.65 -25.66 45.10
CA LEU A 292 -9.45 -26.03 43.70
C LEU A 292 -10.68 -26.78 43.19
N LEU A 293 -11.22 -26.34 42.06
CA LEU A 293 -12.07 -27.15 41.20
C LEU A 293 -11.17 -27.85 40.16
N ALA A 294 -11.15 -29.17 40.25
CA ALA A 294 -10.50 -30.07 39.32
C ALA A 294 -11.38 -30.28 38.07
N ALA A 295 -10.74 -30.37 36.90
CA ALA A 295 -11.28 -31.02 35.72
C ALA A 295 -10.21 -32.00 35.18
N SER A 296 -10.62 -33.25 35.03
CA SER A 296 -9.88 -34.46 34.65
C SER A 296 -9.78 -34.63 33.12
N PHE A 297 -8.59 -34.97 32.56
CA PHE A 297 -8.15 -36.26 31.94
C PHE A 297 -8.98 -36.72 30.71
N GLU A 298 -8.48 -37.11 29.52
CA GLU A 298 -7.36 -37.96 29.02
C GLU A 298 -6.99 -37.52 27.57
N SER A 299 -5.82 -37.75 26.97
CA SER A 299 -5.28 -39.05 26.53
C SER A 299 -3.79 -39.02 26.12
N LEU A 300 -3.09 -40.12 26.40
CA LEU A 300 -1.69 -40.43 26.06
C LEU A 300 -1.47 -40.80 24.58
N THR A 301 -0.27 -40.48 24.07
CA THR A 301 0.60 -41.49 23.42
C THR A 301 2.08 -41.15 23.61
N ALA A 302 2.84 -42.10 24.12
CA ALA A 302 4.29 -42.04 24.35
C ALA A 302 5.05 -42.75 23.22
N ILE A 303 6.21 -42.21 22.83
CA ILE A 303 7.29 -42.95 22.17
C ILE A 303 8.60 -42.58 22.88
N VAL A 304 9.35 -43.60 23.30
CA VAL A 304 10.64 -43.52 24.03
C VAL A 304 11.74 -44.15 23.18
N PHE A 305 12.98 -43.73 23.47
CA PHE A 305 14.31 -44.32 23.21
C PHE A 305 15.09 -43.70 22.02
N TYR A 306 16.39 -43.37 22.08
CA TYR A 306 17.54 -43.72 22.94
C TYR A 306 18.60 -42.58 22.88
N SER A 307 19.37 -42.35 23.96
CA SER A 307 20.86 -42.51 24.00
C SER A 307 21.59 -41.54 24.96
N PRO A 308 22.51 -42.02 25.82
CA PRO A 308 23.36 -41.21 26.70
C PRO A 308 24.84 -41.15 26.24
N ILE A 309 25.64 -40.24 26.82
CA ILE A 309 27.08 -40.31 27.23
C ILE A 309 27.54 -38.86 27.54
N CYS A 310 27.63 -38.42 28.79
CA CYS A 310 28.74 -38.53 29.76
C CYS A 310 29.88 -37.47 29.61
N LEU A 311 29.81 -36.48 30.51
CA LEU A 311 30.86 -35.76 31.28
C LEU A 311 32.35 -35.94 30.89
N LEU A 312 33.09 -34.82 30.90
CA LEU A 312 34.37 -34.70 31.64
C LEU A 312 34.71 -33.22 31.93
N SER A 313 34.85 -32.93 33.22
CA SER A 313 35.39 -31.69 33.80
C SER A 313 36.80 -32.00 34.32
N LEU A 314 37.78 -31.15 33.99
CA LEU A 314 39.14 -31.24 34.52
C LEU A 314 39.47 -29.99 35.35
N LYS A 315 39.60 -30.18 36.66
CA LYS A 315 40.30 -29.29 37.59
C LYS A 315 41.74 -29.79 37.73
N SER A 316 42.73 -28.92 37.52
CA SER A 316 44.14 -29.22 37.79
C SER A 316 44.59 -28.63 39.13
N TYR A 317 45.20 -29.49 39.94
CA TYR A 317 45.86 -29.20 41.21
C TYR A 317 47.32 -28.74 40.99
N PHE A 318 47.75 -27.75 41.76
CA PHE A 318 49.14 -27.35 41.93
C PHE A 318 49.85 -28.28 42.94
N PHE A 319 51.04 -28.77 42.59
CA PHE A 319 52.05 -29.22 43.56
C PHE A 319 53.40 -28.61 43.20
N ALA A 320 54.04 -28.04 44.21
CA ALA A 320 55.39 -27.47 44.15
C ALA A 320 56.42 -28.49 44.64
N THR A 321 57.55 -28.62 43.95
CA THR A 321 58.85 -29.03 44.54
C THR A 321 60.02 -28.45 43.74
N SER A 322 61.02 -27.97 44.48
CA SER A 322 62.29 -27.37 44.01
C SER A 322 63.36 -28.42 43.68
N LYS A 323 64.24 -28.14 42.70
CA LYS A 323 65.72 -27.94 42.86
C LYS A 323 66.53 -28.08 41.54
N MET A 324 67.24 -26.98 41.21
CA MET A 324 68.65 -26.84 40.79
C MET A 324 69.28 -27.49 39.52
N LEU A 325 69.96 -26.60 38.77
CA LEU A 325 71.20 -26.72 37.94
C LEU A 325 71.09 -27.01 36.43
N SER A 326 71.36 -25.98 35.59
CA SER A 326 72.48 -25.90 34.61
C SER A 326 72.20 -24.79 33.56
N PRO A 327 73.20 -23.98 33.13
CA PRO A 327 72.97 -22.83 32.25
C PRO A 327 72.99 -23.26 30.78
N ILE A 328 71.81 -23.45 30.17
CA ILE A 328 71.67 -23.51 28.72
C ILE A 328 71.36 -22.09 28.24
N ARG A 329 72.24 -21.57 27.37
CA ARG A 329 72.04 -20.31 26.64
C ARG A 329 70.75 -20.42 25.81
N VAL A 330 69.66 -19.88 26.32
CA VAL A 330 68.42 -19.66 25.57
C VAL A 330 68.64 -18.41 24.73
N PHE A 331 68.79 -18.59 23.42
CA PHE A 331 68.55 -17.51 22.46
C PHE A 331 67.05 -17.17 22.56
N SER A 332 66.73 -16.07 23.26
CA SER A 332 65.40 -15.46 23.21
C SER A 332 65.18 -14.90 21.80
N LEU A 333 64.64 -15.72 20.89
CA LEU A 333 63.85 -15.21 19.77
C LEU A 333 62.59 -14.58 20.39
N PHE A 334 62.60 -13.26 20.56
CA PHE A 334 61.36 -12.49 20.62
C PHE A 334 60.73 -12.58 19.23
N ALA A 335 59.89 -13.59 19.01
CA ALA A 335 58.93 -13.55 17.93
C ALA A 335 57.97 -12.40 18.25
N LEU A 336 58.13 -11.25 17.59
CA LEU A 336 57.06 -10.27 17.47
C LEU A 336 55.91 -10.99 16.76
N THR A 337 54.96 -11.53 17.52
CA THR A 337 53.64 -11.86 17.00
C THR A 337 52.97 -10.52 16.70
N ALA A 338 53.12 -10.03 15.48
CA ALA A 338 52.27 -8.98 14.96
C ALA A 338 50.84 -9.54 15.00
N THR A 339 50.09 -9.20 16.04
CA THR A 339 48.65 -9.40 16.07
C THR A 339 48.10 -8.51 14.98
N ALA A 340 47.84 -9.09 13.80
CA ALA A 340 47.02 -8.45 12.79
C ALA A 340 45.69 -8.14 13.48
N ALA A 341 45.44 -6.86 13.79
CA ALA A 341 44.14 -6.45 14.25
C ALA A 341 43.20 -6.72 13.07
N SER A 342 42.31 -7.72 13.20
CA SER A 342 41.31 -7.93 12.16
C SER A 342 40.51 -6.64 12.03
N ALA A 343 40.45 -6.09 10.82
CA ALA A 343 39.65 -4.92 10.57
C ALA A 343 38.19 -5.29 10.84
N GLN A 344 37.56 -4.59 11.77
CA GLN A 344 36.18 -4.85 12.12
C GLN A 344 35.27 -4.53 10.92
N PRO A 345 34.28 -5.38 10.60
CA PRO A 345 33.33 -5.06 9.54
C PRO A 345 32.67 -3.71 9.80
N SER A 346 32.54 -2.90 8.75
CA SER A 346 31.83 -1.64 8.83
C SER A 346 31.11 -1.34 7.53
N TYR A 347 29.99 -0.63 7.63
CA TYR A 347 29.16 -0.21 6.50
C TYR A 347 28.81 1.26 6.65
N VAL A 348 28.72 1.97 5.52
CA VAL A 348 28.35 3.38 5.45
C VAL A 348 27.21 3.54 4.47
N TYR A 349 26.16 4.20 4.92
CA TYR A 349 24.99 4.61 4.14
C TYR A 349 25.13 6.12 3.91
N THR A 350 25.49 6.51 2.68
CA THR A 350 25.78 7.92 2.35
C THR A 350 24.59 8.55 1.67
N PHE A 351 24.08 9.65 2.23
CA PHE A 351 23.03 10.48 1.68
C PHE A 351 23.66 11.70 1.03
N ASP A 352 23.49 11.87 -0.28
CA ASP A 352 23.96 13.03 -1.04
C ASP A 352 22.80 13.99 -1.23
N ALA A 353 22.90 15.23 -0.74
CA ALA A 353 21.80 16.21 -0.81
C ALA A 353 21.17 16.35 -2.21
N ALA A 354 21.96 16.20 -3.29
CA ALA A 354 21.48 16.36 -4.66
C ALA A 354 20.52 15.24 -5.09
N THR A 355 20.69 14.02 -4.57
CA THR A 355 19.89 12.84 -4.97
C THR A 355 18.97 12.37 -3.84
N ALA A 356 19.33 12.65 -2.59
CA ALA A 356 18.68 12.20 -1.36
C ALA A 356 17.64 13.20 -0.82
N GLY A 357 17.06 14.03 -1.70
CA GLY A 357 15.93 14.90 -1.36
C GLY A 357 16.31 16.05 -0.43
N GLY A 358 17.58 16.49 -0.48
CA GLY A 358 18.12 17.53 0.38
C GLY A 358 18.70 17.04 1.71
N VAL A 359 18.64 15.73 2.00
CA VAL A 359 19.35 15.13 3.14
C VAL A 359 20.80 14.91 2.77
N ASP A 360 21.73 15.41 3.56
CA ASP A 360 23.18 15.22 3.38
C ASP A 360 23.79 14.44 4.55
N GLY A 361 24.88 13.73 4.30
CA GLY A 361 25.69 13.10 5.34
C GLY A 361 25.66 11.56 5.31
N SER A 362 25.80 10.93 6.47
CA SER A 362 25.89 9.47 6.52
C SER A 362 25.39 8.82 7.81
N ILE A 363 25.04 7.54 7.70
CA ILE A 363 24.88 6.63 8.84
C ILE A 363 25.98 5.57 8.72
N GLN A 364 26.78 5.42 9.75
CA GLN A 364 27.88 4.45 9.82
C GLN A 364 27.53 3.36 10.81
N VAL A 365 27.80 2.11 10.45
CA VAL A 365 27.61 0.93 11.30
C VAL A 365 28.96 0.24 11.43
N LYS A 366 29.44 0.12 12.67
CA LYS A 366 30.70 -0.53 13.00
C LYS A 366 30.46 -1.70 13.93
N TYR A 367 30.79 -2.89 13.47
CA TYR A 367 30.61 -4.12 14.24
C TYR A 367 31.72 -4.31 15.27
N ALA A 368 31.41 -5.02 16.37
CA ALA A 368 32.40 -5.42 17.37
C ALA A 368 33.25 -6.64 16.93
N GLY A 369 32.79 -7.39 15.94
CA GLY A 369 33.39 -8.64 15.43
C GLY A 369 32.76 -9.10 14.11
N GLU A 370 33.43 -9.98 13.36
CA GLU A 370 32.91 -10.58 12.12
C GLU A 370 31.63 -11.40 12.32
N ASP A 371 31.47 -12.00 13.50
CA ASP A 371 30.30 -12.81 13.89
C ASP A 371 29.49 -12.15 15.03
N SER A 372 29.64 -10.84 15.24
CA SER A 372 28.97 -10.13 16.33
C SER A 372 27.71 -9.42 15.85
N SER A 373 26.61 -9.56 16.59
CA SER A 373 25.42 -8.71 16.42
C SER A 373 25.55 -7.36 17.12
N ALA A 374 26.61 -7.17 17.91
CA ALA A 374 26.88 -5.90 18.56
C ALA A 374 27.50 -4.93 17.55
N ALA A 375 26.81 -3.81 17.32
CA ALA A 375 27.26 -2.77 16.41
C ALA A 375 27.06 -1.38 17.01
N THR A 376 28.03 -0.50 16.80
CA THR A 376 27.88 0.94 17.03
C THR A 376 27.34 1.58 15.76
N ILE A 377 26.26 2.35 15.90
CA ILE A 377 25.60 3.08 14.82
C ILE A 377 25.81 4.56 15.09
N THR A 378 26.43 5.27 14.15
CA THR A 378 26.66 6.72 14.24
C THR A 378 25.93 7.40 13.09
N ALA A 379 24.99 8.29 13.39
CA ALA A 379 24.29 9.09 12.39
C ALA A 379 24.79 10.54 12.45
N ALA A 380 25.22 11.06 11.31
CA ALA A 380 25.57 12.46 11.11
C ALA A 380 24.88 12.93 9.83
N LEU A 381 23.68 13.51 9.98
CA LEU A 381 22.79 13.88 8.89
C LEU A 381 22.41 15.35 8.98
N ASP A 382 22.36 16.05 7.85
CA ASP A 382 21.86 17.41 7.72
C ASP A 382 20.58 17.41 6.86
N PHE A 383 19.49 17.94 7.40
CA PHE A 383 18.20 18.09 6.73
C PHE A 383 17.93 19.55 6.34
N SER A 384 18.90 20.46 6.49
CA SER A 384 18.74 21.88 6.16
C SER A 384 18.44 22.14 4.68
N GLY A 385 18.85 21.22 3.80
CA GLY A 385 18.54 21.25 2.36
C GLY A 385 17.18 20.64 1.99
N VAL A 386 16.43 20.07 2.95
CA VAL A 386 15.16 19.40 2.68
C VAL A 386 14.07 20.41 2.35
N ASP A 387 13.48 20.25 1.17
CA ASP A 387 12.39 21.10 0.68
C ASP A 387 11.04 20.58 1.20
N GLN A 388 10.51 21.25 2.23
CA GLN A 388 9.24 20.90 2.86
C GLN A 388 8.06 20.96 1.87
N ALA A 389 8.10 21.88 0.89
CA ALA A 389 7.05 21.97 -0.11
C ALA A 389 7.07 20.77 -1.06
N LYS A 390 8.23 20.20 -1.36
CA LYS A 390 8.33 18.94 -2.12
C LYS A 390 7.83 17.75 -1.34
N ILE A 391 8.06 17.70 -0.02
CA ILE A 391 7.47 16.64 0.82
C ILE A 391 5.95 16.75 0.82
N ALA A 392 5.40 17.95 1.04
CA ALA A 392 3.95 18.20 1.01
C ALA A 392 3.32 17.87 -0.36
N ALA A 393 4.04 18.15 -1.46
CA ALA A 393 3.60 17.80 -2.80
C ALA A 393 3.68 16.29 -3.08
N PHE A 394 4.66 15.60 -2.49
CA PHE A 394 4.81 14.15 -2.62
C PHE A 394 3.75 13.38 -1.83
N ASP A 395 3.44 13.85 -0.62
CA ASP A 395 2.40 13.27 0.23
C ASP A 395 1.54 14.37 0.85
N GLY A 396 0.28 14.45 0.42
CA GLY A 396 -0.66 15.48 0.86
C GLY A 396 -1.03 15.43 2.35
N ASN A 397 -0.62 14.39 3.08
CA ASN A 397 -0.75 14.34 4.54
C ASN A 397 0.35 15.14 5.25
N CYS A 398 1.45 15.46 4.58
CA CYS A 398 2.53 16.30 5.08
C CYS A 398 2.18 17.79 4.90
N THR A 399 1.23 18.28 5.68
CA THR A 399 0.75 19.67 5.61
C THR A 399 1.54 20.65 6.48
N GLU A 400 2.33 20.14 7.42
CA GLU A 400 3.21 20.89 8.31
C GLU A 400 4.66 20.50 8.04
N ASP A 401 5.59 21.39 8.41
CA ASP A 401 7.02 21.13 8.30
C ASP A 401 7.41 19.87 9.07
N VAL A 402 8.12 18.98 8.39
CA VAL A 402 8.55 17.70 8.95
C VAL A 402 9.72 17.94 9.89
N THR A 403 9.50 17.62 11.16
CA THR A 403 10.49 17.77 12.24
C THR A 403 10.96 16.43 12.79
N SER A 404 10.50 15.31 12.22
CA SER A 404 10.89 13.98 12.67
C SER A 404 10.92 12.98 11.53
N TYR A 405 11.91 12.09 11.58
CA TYR A 405 12.13 11.06 10.56
C TYR A 405 12.29 9.69 11.20
N LYS A 406 11.47 8.74 10.78
CA LYS A 406 11.72 7.32 11.08
C LYS A 406 12.76 6.78 10.10
N TRP A 407 13.44 5.72 10.48
CA TRP A 407 14.56 5.14 9.76
C TRP A 407 14.62 3.64 10.03
N HIS A 408 14.78 2.87 8.95
CA HIS A 408 14.75 1.41 8.99
C HIS A 408 15.71 0.82 7.95
N ILE A 409 16.14 -0.41 8.17
CA ILE A 409 16.86 -1.22 7.18
C ILE A 409 15.84 -1.87 6.26
N HIS A 410 16.02 -1.68 4.96
CA HIS A 410 15.22 -2.31 3.92
C HIS A 410 16.07 -3.27 3.08
N THR A 411 15.41 -4.29 2.50
CA THR A 411 16.09 -5.48 1.95
C THR A 411 16.52 -5.39 0.48
N LYS A 412 16.16 -4.31 -0.22
CA LYS A 412 16.46 -4.11 -1.65
C LYS A 412 17.08 -2.75 -1.93
N TRP A 413 17.69 -2.69 -3.11
CA TRP A 413 18.20 -1.49 -3.74
C TRP A 413 18.14 -1.70 -5.26
N SER A 414 17.49 -0.80 -5.98
CA SER A 414 17.36 -0.90 -7.45
C SER A 414 18.07 0.22 -8.19
N SER A 415 18.69 1.16 -7.49
CA SER A 415 19.35 2.32 -8.09
C SER A 415 20.81 2.06 -8.43
N THR A 416 21.31 2.78 -9.42
CA THR A 416 22.75 2.85 -9.70
C THR A 416 23.46 3.94 -8.88
N GLN A 417 22.72 4.75 -8.14
CA GLN A 417 23.24 5.79 -7.25
C GLN A 417 23.48 5.23 -5.85
N SER A 418 24.25 5.95 -5.04
CA SER A 418 24.45 5.61 -3.62
C SER A 418 23.27 6.03 -2.74
N SER A 419 22.53 7.05 -3.16
CA SER A 419 21.31 7.52 -2.50
C SER A 419 20.30 8.07 -3.49
N ASP A 420 19.04 8.10 -3.05
CA ASP A 420 17.88 8.51 -3.83
C ASP A 420 16.83 9.16 -2.92
N SER A 421 15.74 9.66 -3.52
CA SER A 421 14.64 10.29 -2.79
C SER A 421 13.26 9.92 -3.32
N PHE A 422 12.23 10.15 -2.50
CA PHE A 422 10.83 10.00 -2.88
C PHE A 422 10.49 8.66 -3.56
N LYS A 423 10.03 8.68 -4.81
CA LYS A 423 9.62 7.50 -5.59
C LYS A 423 10.75 6.49 -5.75
N GLN A 424 11.98 6.96 -5.82
CA GLN A 424 13.18 6.16 -5.98
C GLN A 424 13.53 5.41 -4.68
N CYS A 425 12.96 5.81 -3.54
CA CYS A 425 13.12 5.14 -2.24
C CYS A 425 12.00 4.17 -1.89
N SER A 426 11.15 3.88 -2.84
CA SER A 426 9.90 3.22 -2.60
C SER A 426 9.96 1.71 -2.30
N LYS A 427 8.82 1.07 -1.98
CA LYS A 427 8.77 -0.38 -1.64
C LYS A 427 9.32 -1.30 -2.73
N ALA A 428 9.09 -1.01 -3.99
CA ALA A 428 9.62 -1.78 -5.11
C ALA A 428 11.14 -1.59 -5.24
N ALA A 429 11.62 -0.36 -5.04
CA ALA A 429 13.02 -0.02 -5.15
C ALA A 429 13.86 -0.51 -3.95
N THR A 430 13.35 -0.29 -2.73
CA THR A 430 14.07 -0.55 -1.48
C THR A 430 13.56 -1.78 -0.73
N GLY A 431 12.39 -2.31 -1.06
CA GLY A 431 11.82 -3.47 -0.38
C GLY A 431 11.06 -3.13 0.90
N ASN A 432 10.84 -4.16 1.71
CA ASN A 432 10.24 -4.10 3.04
C ASN A 432 11.33 -4.04 4.12
N HIS A 433 10.94 -3.86 5.38
CA HIS A 433 11.85 -3.88 6.52
C HIS A 433 12.49 -5.26 6.68
N TYR A 434 13.77 -5.29 7.03
CA TYR A 434 14.47 -6.53 7.35
C TYR A 434 13.98 -7.12 8.68
N ASP A 435 13.44 -8.34 8.65
CA ASP A 435 12.76 -8.97 9.78
C ASP A 435 12.89 -10.51 9.79
N PRO A 436 14.11 -11.06 9.82
CA PRO A 436 14.34 -12.50 9.75
C PRO A 436 13.69 -13.28 10.91
N ASP A 437 13.50 -12.62 12.05
CA ASP A 437 12.98 -13.23 13.27
C ASP A 437 11.45 -13.10 13.40
N HIS A 438 10.77 -12.58 12.35
CA HIS A 438 9.32 -12.45 12.31
C HIS A 438 8.77 -11.71 13.53
N ALA A 439 9.37 -10.57 13.88
CA ALA A 439 8.76 -9.62 14.83
C ALA A 439 7.46 -9.05 14.24
N CYS A 440 7.38 -9.01 12.91
CA CYS A 440 6.19 -8.76 12.09
C CYS A 440 5.58 -7.38 12.33
N GLY A 441 6.34 -6.31 12.15
CA GLY A 441 5.77 -4.97 12.00
C GLY A 441 4.95 -4.85 10.70
N SER A 442 4.25 -3.72 10.54
CA SER A 442 3.36 -3.50 9.39
C SER A 442 4.07 -3.48 8.04
N ALA A 443 5.40 -3.36 8.04
CA ALA A 443 6.24 -3.31 6.85
C ALA A 443 7.29 -4.43 6.83
N SER A 444 7.15 -5.47 7.66
CA SER A 444 7.99 -6.67 7.64
C SER A 444 8.10 -7.26 6.24
N GLU A 445 9.27 -7.77 5.87
CA GLU A 445 9.46 -8.53 4.62
C GLU A 445 8.57 -9.78 4.54
N TYR A 446 8.09 -10.26 5.69
CA TYR A 446 7.18 -11.40 5.81
C TYR A 446 5.72 -11.02 6.07
N ILE A 447 5.34 -9.74 5.89
CA ILE A 447 3.98 -9.26 6.21
C ILE A 447 2.84 -10.03 5.50
N ASP A 448 3.13 -10.63 4.34
CA ASP A 448 2.16 -11.43 3.57
C ASP A 448 1.93 -12.84 4.14
N LEU A 449 2.77 -13.29 5.08
CA LEU A 449 2.52 -14.51 5.85
C LEU A 449 1.36 -14.28 6.83
N PRO A 450 0.41 -15.22 6.95
CA PRO A 450 -0.74 -15.07 7.85
C PRO A 450 -0.36 -14.77 9.30
N GLU A 451 0.73 -15.37 9.77
CA GLU A 451 1.27 -15.16 11.13
C GLU A 451 1.72 -13.72 11.34
N CYS A 452 2.46 -13.14 10.39
CA CYS A 452 2.89 -11.75 10.48
C CYS A 452 1.73 -10.76 10.28
N LYS A 453 0.79 -11.06 9.40
CA LYS A 453 -0.42 -10.24 9.24
C LYS A 453 -1.27 -10.19 10.52
N ALA A 454 -1.29 -11.28 11.30
CA ALA A 454 -1.95 -11.29 12.60
C ALA A 454 -1.13 -10.52 13.65
N LYS A 455 0.17 -10.79 13.75
CA LYS A 455 1.08 -10.22 14.76
C LYS A 455 1.29 -8.72 14.59
N SER A 456 1.33 -8.21 13.36
CA SER A 456 1.50 -6.78 13.03
C SER A 456 0.46 -5.85 13.65
N LYS A 457 -0.75 -6.34 13.91
CA LYS A 457 -1.81 -5.57 14.59
C LYS A 457 -1.46 -5.23 16.05
N SER A 458 -0.59 -6.03 16.65
CA SER A 458 -0.10 -5.88 18.03
C SER A 458 1.38 -5.50 18.08
N TYR A 459 2.00 -5.23 16.94
CA TYR A 459 3.40 -4.82 16.90
C TYR A 459 3.57 -3.48 17.63
N ALA A 460 4.45 -3.47 18.62
CA ALA A 460 4.62 -2.36 19.54
C ALA A 460 6.11 -2.13 19.84
N CYS A 461 6.96 -2.21 18.82
CA CYS A 461 8.37 -1.86 19.01
C CYS A 461 8.50 -0.41 19.46
N SER A 462 9.27 -0.22 20.52
CA SER A 462 9.61 1.08 21.11
C SER A 462 10.89 0.90 21.92
N PRO A 463 11.65 1.97 22.24
CA PRO A 463 12.92 1.82 22.95
C PRO A 463 12.77 1.10 24.29
N SER A 464 11.66 1.35 25.00
CA SER A 464 11.34 0.68 26.26
C SER A 464 11.06 -0.82 26.08
N ASN A 465 10.30 -1.19 25.04
CA ASN A 465 9.98 -2.59 24.77
C ASN A 465 11.21 -3.33 24.27
N TYR A 466 12.01 -2.70 23.40
CA TYR A 466 13.27 -3.25 22.91
C TYR A 466 14.27 -3.54 24.03
N THR A 467 14.43 -2.59 24.96
CA THR A 467 15.30 -2.75 26.15
C THR A 467 14.84 -3.91 27.04
N SER A 468 13.52 -4.17 27.08
CA SER A 468 12.95 -5.24 27.92
C SER A 468 13.01 -6.62 27.25
N ASP A 469 12.77 -6.65 25.94
CA ASP A 469 12.81 -7.86 25.11
C ASP A 469 13.15 -7.46 23.67
N PRO A 470 14.37 -7.75 23.18
CA PRO A 470 14.79 -7.36 21.84
C PRO A 470 14.01 -8.05 20.72
N THR A 471 13.36 -9.19 21.00
CA THR A 471 12.65 -9.99 19.99
C THR A 471 11.28 -9.41 19.59
N VAL A 472 10.82 -8.37 20.30
CA VAL A 472 9.57 -7.66 19.97
C VAL A 472 9.72 -6.68 18.81
N CYS A 473 10.94 -6.40 18.39
CA CYS A 473 11.28 -5.46 17.33
C CYS A 473 11.81 -6.19 16.12
N GLU A 474 11.44 -5.72 14.93
CA GLU A 474 12.12 -6.16 13.71
C GLU A 474 13.61 -5.79 13.82
N LYS A 475 14.52 -6.66 13.37
CA LYS A 475 15.95 -6.34 13.41
C LYS A 475 16.26 -5.04 12.67
N GLY A 476 15.55 -4.76 11.58
CA GLY A 476 15.66 -3.55 10.79
C GLY A 476 14.90 -2.33 11.31
N ASP A 477 14.08 -2.42 12.36
CA ASP A 477 13.30 -1.29 12.89
C ASP A 477 14.10 -0.41 13.85
N LEU A 478 15.06 0.34 13.31
CA LEU A 478 15.99 1.16 14.09
C LEU A 478 15.27 2.32 14.81
N SER A 479 14.23 2.89 14.20
CA SER A 479 13.37 3.87 14.88
C SER A 479 12.56 3.31 16.05
N GLY A 480 12.05 2.10 15.93
CA GLY A 480 11.39 1.42 17.04
C GLY A 480 12.37 1.14 18.18
N LYS A 481 13.61 0.77 17.86
CA LYS A 481 14.66 0.49 18.87
C LYS A 481 15.22 1.74 19.55
N PHE A 482 15.52 2.79 18.79
CA PHE A 482 16.30 3.95 19.26
C PHE A 482 15.53 5.27 19.25
N GLY A 483 14.34 5.28 18.65
CA GLY A 483 13.56 6.49 18.40
C GLY A 483 13.74 7.00 16.97
N ALA A 484 12.72 7.74 16.52
CA ALA A 484 12.82 8.52 15.29
C ALA A 484 13.81 9.68 15.50
N PHE A 485 14.53 10.06 14.45
CA PHE A 485 15.30 11.30 14.46
C PHE A 485 14.37 12.48 14.73
N LYS A 486 14.81 13.37 15.61
CA LYS A 486 14.12 14.62 15.95
C LYS A 486 15.02 15.77 15.51
N LEU A 487 14.51 16.61 14.61
CA LEU A 487 15.27 17.75 14.14
C LEU A 487 15.28 18.85 15.20
N GLY A 488 16.48 19.22 15.64
CA GLY A 488 16.72 20.36 16.52
C GLY A 488 16.87 21.68 15.77
N GLU A 489 17.31 22.70 16.49
CA GLU A 489 17.71 23.99 15.90
C GLU A 489 18.93 23.76 14.99
N GLY A 490 18.76 23.99 13.69
CA GLY A 490 19.77 23.68 12.67
C GLY A 490 19.44 22.50 11.75
N ALA A 491 18.32 21.80 11.98
CA ALA A 491 17.86 20.70 11.12
C ALA A 491 18.87 19.55 10.93
N SER A 492 19.79 19.35 11.87
CA SER A 492 20.81 18.30 11.82
C SER A 492 20.62 17.26 12.92
N VAL A 493 21.11 16.04 12.68
CA VAL A 493 21.17 14.91 13.62
C VAL A 493 22.62 14.48 13.76
N SER A 494 23.10 14.38 14.99
CA SER A 494 24.43 13.86 15.32
C SER A 494 24.31 12.98 16.55
N GLU A 495 24.02 11.70 16.35
CA GLU A 495 23.70 10.75 17.42
C GLU A 495 24.47 9.44 17.24
N GLU A 496 24.70 8.74 18.35
CA GLU A 496 25.39 7.45 18.38
C GLU A 496 24.63 6.49 19.30
N TRP A 497 24.49 5.23 18.85
CA TRP A 497 23.86 4.15 19.60
C TRP A 497 24.72 2.90 19.53
N THR A 498 24.53 2.01 20.51
CA THR A 498 25.01 0.62 20.43
C THR A 498 23.81 -0.30 20.37
N ASP A 499 23.74 -1.11 19.33
CA ASP A 499 22.75 -2.17 19.17
C ASP A 499 23.41 -3.54 19.40
N GLU A 500 23.07 -4.22 20.49
CA GLU A 500 23.56 -5.58 20.80
C GLU A 500 22.88 -6.67 19.93
N HIS A 501 21.78 -6.33 19.26
CA HIS A 501 20.99 -7.22 18.39
C HIS A 501 20.80 -6.62 16.99
N TYR A 502 21.84 -5.94 16.47
CA TYR A 502 21.89 -5.54 15.08
C TYR A 502 22.01 -6.80 14.19
N PRO A 503 21.55 -6.77 12.92
CA PRO A 503 21.83 -7.86 11.98
C PRO A 503 23.32 -8.19 11.88
N LEU A 504 23.67 -9.48 11.83
CA LEU A 504 25.06 -9.92 11.72
C LEU A 504 25.73 -9.40 10.43
N PRO A 505 27.05 -9.23 10.40
CA PRO A 505 27.78 -8.87 9.18
C PRO A 505 27.51 -9.82 8.00
N SER A 506 27.27 -11.11 8.29
CA SER A 506 26.96 -12.15 7.32
C SER A 506 25.52 -12.13 6.80
N GLU A 507 24.62 -11.41 7.48
CA GLU A 507 23.25 -11.17 7.01
C GLU A 507 23.20 -10.01 6.00
N ASN A 508 24.17 -9.10 6.05
CA ASN A 508 24.20 -7.90 5.19
C ASN A 508 24.41 -8.28 3.71
N THR A 509 23.72 -7.57 2.82
CA THR A 509 23.85 -7.75 1.36
C THR A 509 24.13 -6.41 0.70
N ASP A 510 24.73 -6.45 -0.50
CA ASP A 510 24.98 -5.26 -1.32
C ASP A 510 23.68 -4.56 -1.80
N SER A 511 22.51 -5.15 -1.48
CA SER A 511 21.20 -4.58 -1.76
C SER A 511 20.53 -3.97 -0.54
N TRP A 512 21.12 -4.01 0.65
CA TRP A 512 20.48 -3.40 1.81
C TRP A 512 20.59 -1.88 1.76
N SER A 513 19.49 -1.23 2.14
CA SER A 513 19.40 0.21 2.20
C SER A 513 18.86 0.68 3.55
N ILE A 514 19.19 1.91 3.94
CA ILE A 514 18.48 2.62 5.00
C ILE A 514 17.53 3.60 4.33
N VAL A 515 16.26 3.58 4.73
CA VAL A 515 15.23 4.49 4.24
C VAL A 515 14.78 5.41 5.37
N LEU A 516 14.74 6.71 5.07
CA LEU A 516 14.23 7.76 5.94
C LEU A 516 12.78 8.08 5.57
N HIS A 517 11.92 8.09 6.57
CA HIS A 517 10.49 8.34 6.45
C HIS A 517 10.11 9.63 7.16
N ALA A 518 9.57 10.61 6.44
CA ALA A 518 9.07 11.84 7.03
C ALA A 518 7.83 11.55 7.90
N VAL A 519 7.81 11.95 9.16
CA VAL A 519 6.65 11.72 10.05
C VAL A 519 5.62 12.84 9.87
N CYS A 520 4.52 12.54 9.20
CA CYS A 520 3.44 13.47 8.86
C CYS A 520 2.13 13.05 9.54
N GLY A 521 2.03 13.34 10.85
CA GLY A 521 0.93 12.84 11.68
C GLY A 521 0.97 11.32 11.84
N LYS A 522 0.03 10.60 11.22
CA LYS A 522 0.00 9.13 11.22
C LYS A 522 0.74 8.52 10.03
N GLU A 523 0.98 9.31 9.00
CA GLU A 523 1.65 8.87 7.78
C GLU A 523 3.17 9.00 7.91
N ALA A 524 3.89 8.15 7.18
CA ALA A 524 5.35 8.11 7.20
C ALA A 524 5.93 7.83 5.79
N PRO A 525 5.73 8.72 4.80
CA PRO A 525 6.22 8.53 3.45
C PRO A 525 7.76 8.41 3.40
N ARG A 526 8.25 7.57 2.47
CA ARG A 526 9.69 7.38 2.21
C ARG A 526 10.22 8.58 1.41
N ILE A 527 11.07 9.40 2.01
CA ILE A 527 11.53 10.64 1.38
C ILE A 527 12.99 10.58 0.93
N SER A 528 13.82 9.75 1.56
CA SER A 528 15.25 9.66 1.29
C SER A 528 15.76 8.26 1.62
N CYS A 529 16.76 7.77 0.91
CA CYS A 529 17.30 6.43 1.10
C CYS A 529 18.73 6.33 0.58
N ALA A 530 19.50 5.40 1.15
CA ALA A 530 20.89 5.13 0.75
C ALA A 530 21.21 3.65 0.85
N VAL A 531 22.03 3.14 -0.08
CA VAL A 531 22.55 1.76 -0.05
C VAL A 531 23.77 1.66 0.86
N GLY A 532 23.93 0.52 1.53
CA GLY A 532 25.10 0.24 2.37
C GLY A 532 26.32 -0.08 1.53
N ALA A 533 27.40 0.67 1.72
CA ALA A 533 28.72 0.34 1.17
C ALA A 533 29.62 -0.18 2.29
N LYS A 534 30.30 -1.31 2.05
CA LYS A 534 31.31 -1.82 2.98
C LYS A 534 32.47 -0.83 3.07
N SER A 535 32.90 -0.50 4.28
CA SER A 535 34.07 0.33 4.54
C SER A 535 35.24 -0.54 5.00
N ASP A 536 36.38 -0.42 4.32
CA ASP A 536 37.58 -1.25 4.53
C ASP A 536 38.40 -0.83 5.78
N GLY A 537 37.77 -0.14 6.73
CA GLY A 537 38.37 0.13 8.05
C GLY A 537 39.55 1.11 8.04
N GLN A 538 39.90 1.73 6.91
CA GLN A 538 40.82 2.88 6.86
C GLN A 538 40.05 4.19 6.97
N VAL A 539 39.42 4.44 8.11
CA VAL A 539 39.01 5.81 8.44
C VAL A 539 40.27 6.51 8.92
N GLU A 540 40.92 7.27 8.04
CA GLU A 540 41.81 8.34 8.49
C GLU A 540 40.97 9.29 9.34
N GLN A 541 41.17 9.22 10.65
CA GLN A 541 40.62 10.13 11.63
C GLN A 541 41.18 11.53 11.34
N SER A 542 40.54 12.27 10.43
CA SER A 542 40.79 13.68 10.25
C SER A 542 40.17 14.41 11.44
N ASP A 543 41.04 14.77 12.38
CA ASP A 543 40.74 15.64 13.51
C ASP A 543 40.14 16.96 12.99
N PRO A 544 38.88 17.33 13.34
CA PRO A 544 38.23 18.55 12.87
C PRO A 544 38.71 19.80 13.63
N THR A 545 40.00 19.86 13.95
CA THR A 545 40.58 20.95 14.74
C THR A 545 41.86 21.47 14.10
N GLN A 546 41.81 22.09 12.91
CA GLN A 546 42.64 23.25 12.54
C GLN A 546 41.99 24.04 11.38
N VAL A 547 41.18 25.04 11.74
CA VAL A 547 40.92 26.20 10.87
C VAL A 547 42.18 27.06 10.90
N GLU A 548 43.09 26.82 9.95
CA GLU A 548 44.18 27.73 9.68
C GLU A 548 43.62 28.93 8.89
N GLN A 549 43.60 30.10 9.54
CA GLN A 549 43.34 31.39 8.90
C GLN A 549 44.38 31.62 7.81
N ASN A 550 43.98 31.46 6.55
CA ASN A 550 44.74 32.01 5.43
C ASN A 550 44.08 33.29 4.95
N ASP A 551 44.75 34.41 5.27
CA ASP A 551 44.49 35.74 4.75
C ASP A 551 44.51 35.73 3.22
N VAL A 552 43.37 36.03 2.60
CA VAL A 552 43.27 36.29 1.16
C VAL A 552 43.73 37.72 0.90
N GLN A 553 44.94 37.83 0.36
CA GLN A 553 45.49 39.04 -0.23
C GLN A 553 44.67 39.42 -1.48
N ALA A 554 43.97 40.55 -1.42
CA ALA A 554 43.27 41.13 -2.54
C ALA A 554 44.24 41.63 -3.62
N THR A 555 44.19 41.03 -4.81
CA THR A 555 44.79 41.58 -6.03
C THR A 555 43.75 42.35 -6.83
N VAL A 556 43.97 43.66 -6.88
CA VAL A 556 43.27 44.64 -7.71
C VAL A 556 43.56 44.35 -9.18
N SER A 557 42.52 44.27 -10.01
CA SER A 557 42.63 44.21 -11.49
C SER A 557 41.96 45.44 -12.12
N PRO A 558 42.53 46.06 -13.17
CA PRO A 558 42.14 47.39 -13.63
C PRO A 558 41.07 47.39 -14.73
N ASP A 559 40.17 48.36 -14.59
CA ASP A 559 39.68 49.30 -15.62
C ASP A 559 39.52 48.82 -17.08
N CYS A 560 38.27 48.72 -17.52
CA CYS A 560 37.89 48.70 -18.94
C CYS A 560 36.88 49.83 -19.20
N GLY A 561 37.39 50.95 -19.68
CA GLY A 561 36.60 52.08 -20.17
C GLY A 561 35.81 51.75 -21.44
N VAL A 562 34.55 52.19 -21.46
CA VAL A 562 33.69 52.22 -22.66
C VAL A 562 33.91 53.55 -23.37
N LYS A 563 34.36 53.49 -24.63
CA LYS A 563 34.29 54.62 -25.57
C LYS A 563 32.94 54.61 -26.29
N LYS A 564 32.33 55.80 -26.37
CA LYS A 564 31.32 56.17 -27.35
C LYS A 564 31.96 56.26 -28.73
N ASP A 565 31.29 55.70 -29.73
CA ASP A 565 30.92 56.37 -30.99
C ASP A 565 29.64 55.71 -31.53
#